data_AF-X0QQU4-F1
#
_entry.id   AF-X0QQU4-F1
#
_cell.length_a   1.000
_cell.length_b   1.000
_cell.length_c   1.000
_cell.angle_alpha   90.00
_cell.angle_beta   90.00
_cell.angle_gamma   90.00
#
_symmetry.space_group_name_H-M   'P 1'
#
loop_
_entity.id
_entity.type
_entity.pdbx_description
1 polymer ?
#
loop_
_entity_poly.entity_id
_entity_poly.type
_entity_poly.pdbx_seq_one_letter_code
_entity_poly.pdbx_strand_id
1 'polypeptide(L)'
;MVGHVYDGNGEAVHDALIEIWQADSQGNYISNFDNKEPFSGFGRSACALDGDFHFHTVKPGQVDFYGKPMAPHVNIAIFARGINLHLQTRAYFDDEQEANEQCPILNSVPSAERRKTLIAKKEQGDGKPRYRFDIYLQGDGETVFFDF
;
A
#
# COMPACT_ATOMS: atom_id res chain seq x y z
N MET A 1 7.63 3.90 3.49
CA MET A 1 7.27 2.96 2.41
C MET A 1 7.85 3.48 1.11
N VAL A 2 8.32 2.59 0.25
CA VAL A 2 8.85 2.91 -1.09
C VAL A 2 8.37 1.84 -2.07
N GLY A 3 8.34 2.15 -3.36
CA GLY A 3 8.21 1.14 -4.40
C GLY A 3 8.27 1.71 -5.80
N HIS A 4 8.38 0.80 -6.75
CA HIS A 4 8.25 1.08 -8.19
C HIS A 4 6.85 0.70 -8.69
N VAL A 5 6.45 1.31 -9.79
CA VAL A 5 5.29 0.86 -10.59
C VAL A 5 5.81 0.30 -11.91
N TYR A 6 5.38 -0.90 -12.28
CA TYR A 6 5.78 -1.59 -13.51
C TYR A 6 4.59 -1.84 -14.44
N ASP A 7 4.79 -1.63 -15.74
CA ASP A 7 3.81 -1.95 -16.77
C ASP A 7 3.84 -3.45 -17.15
N GLY A 8 3.01 -3.85 -18.12
CA GLY A 8 2.92 -5.25 -18.58
C GLY A 8 4.16 -5.79 -19.31
N ASN A 9 5.10 -4.92 -19.69
CA ASN A 9 6.39 -5.31 -20.26
C ASN A 9 7.49 -5.37 -19.19
N GLY A 10 7.17 -5.06 -17.93
CA GLY A 10 8.13 -4.94 -16.84
C GLY A 10 8.93 -3.63 -16.86
N GLU A 11 8.49 -2.63 -17.64
CA GLU A 11 9.13 -1.31 -17.69
C GLU A 11 8.58 -0.42 -16.56
N ALA A 12 9.45 0.42 -15.98
CA ALA A 12 9.05 1.33 -14.92
C ALA A 12 8.13 2.45 -15.44
N VAL A 13 7.02 2.69 -14.74
CA VAL A 13 6.06 3.74 -15.04
C VAL A 13 6.47 5.03 -14.32
N HIS A 14 7.18 5.90 -15.03
CA HIS A 14 7.75 7.14 -14.47
C HIS A 14 6.75 8.29 -14.29
N ASP A 15 5.53 8.18 -14.83
CA ASP A 15 4.48 9.20 -14.73
C ASP A 15 3.34 8.83 -13.76
N ALA A 16 3.55 7.81 -12.92
CA ALA A 16 2.59 7.38 -11.92
C ALA A 16 2.53 8.35 -10.71
N LEU A 17 1.31 8.74 -10.36
CA LEU A 17 0.95 9.43 -9.13
C LEU A 17 0.29 8.45 -8.17
N ILE A 18 0.81 8.41 -6.94
CA ILE A 18 0.34 7.53 -5.88
C ILE A 18 -0.29 8.37 -4.77
N GLU A 19 -1.48 7.97 -4.34
CA GLU A 19 -2.10 8.47 -3.12
C GLU A 19 -2.22 7.35 -2.09
N ILE A 20 -2.01 7.69 -0.83
CA ILE A 20 -2.21 6.78 0.28
C ILE A 20 -3.24 7.32 1.26
N TRP A 21 -3.97 6.40 1.87
CA TRP A 21 -4.87 6.66 2.98
C TRP A 21 -4.74 5.56 4.04
N GLN A 22 -4.40 5.95 5.27
CA GLN A 22 -4.17 5.01 6.36
C GLN A 22 -4.62 5.57 7.72
N ALA A 23 -4.84 4.65 8.65
CA ALA A 23 -5.01 4.98 10.06
C ALA A 23 -3.67 5.37 10.72
N ASP A 24 -3.74 5.98 11.90
CA ASP A 24 -2.57 6.19 12.77
C ASP A 24 -2.09 4.86 13.40
N SER A 25 -1.04 4.92 14.22
CA SER A 25 -0.48 3.75 14.90
C SER A 25 -1.42 3.09 15.92
N GLN A 26 -2.53 3.73 16.26
CA GLN A 26 -3.56 3.24 17.17
C GLN A 26 -4.80 2.70 16.40
N GLY A 27 -4.81 2.78 15.07
CA GLY A 27 -5.93 2.31 14.25
C GLY A 27 -7.02 3.35 14.01
N ASN A 28 -6.77 4.63 14.28
CA ASN A 28 -7.75 5.71 14.07
C ASN A 28 -7.51 6.44 12.73
N TYR A 29 -8.57 6.65 11.95
CA TYR A 29 -8.51 7.49 10.75
C TYR A 29 -8.74 8.97 11.10
N ILE A 30 -7.91 9.86 10.56
CA ILE A 30 -7.98 11.31 10.78
C ILE A 30 -8.59 12.00 9.57
N SER A 31 -9.92 12.09 9.50
CA SER A 31 -10.63 12.60 8.32
C SER A 31 -10.38 14.09 8.01
N ASN A 32 -9.97 14.87 9.01
CA ASN A 32 -9.76 16.31 8.85
C ASN A 32 -8.27 16.60 8.69
N PHE A 33 -7.86 16.91 7.45
CA PHE A 33 -6.48 17.32 7.18
C PHE A 33 -6.17 18.68 7.81
N ASP A 34 -5.13 18.71 8.64
CA ASP A 34 -4.50 19.94 9.15
C ASP A 34 -2.97 19.73 9.12
N ASN A 35 -2.25 20.64 8.47
CA ASN A 35 -0.80 20.57 8.35
C ASN A 35 -0.04 20.92 9.64
N LYS A 36 -0.77 21.31 10.70
CA LYS A 36 -0.22 21.54 12.04
C LYS A 36 -0.27 20.29 12.92
N GLU A 37 -1.11 19.32 12.56
CA GLU A 37 -1.20 18.05 13.28
C GLU A 37 0.00 17.16 12.96
N PRO A 38 0.50 16.36 13.91
CA PRO A 38 1.68 15.52 13.71
C PRO A 38 1.45 14.38 12.72
N PHE A 39 0.19 14.08 12.38
CA PHE A 39 -0.19 13.03 11.45
C PHE A 39 -1.50 13.37 10.74
N SER A 40 -1.60 13.08 9.45
CA SER A 40 -2.76 13.41 8.61
C SER A 40 -3.46 12.19 7.99
N GLY A 41 -2.86 11.00 8.03
CA GLY A 41 -3.39 9.78 7.39
C GLY A 41 -3.36 9.75 5.85
N PHE A 42 -3.47 10.91 5.21
CA PHE A 42 -3.41 11.09 3.76
C PHE A 42 -2.04 11.58 3.29
N GLY A 43 -1.60 11.09 2.13
CA GLY A 43 -0.38 11.57 1.48
C GLY A 43 -0.42 11.32 -0.02
N ARG A 44 0.36 12.10 -0.77
CA ARG A 44 0.53 11.97 -2.22
C ARG A 44 2.02 11.99 -2.57
N SER A 45 2.44 11.11 -3.47
CA SER A 45 3.82 10.98 -3.95
C SER A 45 3.80 10.58 -5.42
N ALA A 46 4.69 11.15 -6.23
CA ALA A 46 4.86 10.74 -7.63
C ALA A 46 6.13 9.90 -7.75
N CYS A 47 6.19 9.04 -8.76
CA CYS A 47 7.42 8.35 -9.11
C CYS A 47 8.46 9.41 -9.53
N ALA A 48 9.60 9.46 -8.83
CA ALA A 48 10.66 10.42 -9.13
C ALA A 48 11.48 9.98 -10.36
N LEU A 49 12.55 10.71 -10.69
CA LEU A 49 13.41 10.39 -11.84
C LEU A 49 14.09 9.01 -11.75
N ASP A 50 14.20 8.46 -10.54
CA ASP A 50 14.67 7.09 -10.26
C ASP A 50 13.55 6.03 -10.35
N GLY A 51 12.32 6.46 -10.64
CA GLY A 51 11.12 5.63 -10.77
C GLY A 51 10.45 5.24 -9.45
N ASP A 52 11.02 5.60 -8.29
CA ASP A 52 10.46 5.22 -6.99
C ASP A 52 9.43 6.27 -6.52
N PHE A 53 8.33 5.82 -5.92
CA PHE A 53 7.50 6.64 -5.05
C PHE A 53 7.93 6.46 -3.59
N HIS A 54 7.85 7.52 -2.79
CA HIS A 54 8.24 7.47 -1.37
C HIS A 54 7.19 8.09 -0.46
N PHE A 55 6.95 7.43 0.68
CA PHE A 55 6.12 7.94 1.76
C PHE A 55 6.83 7.80 3.10
N HIS A 56 6.97 8.92 3.82
CA HIS A 56 7.40 8.96 5.21
C HIS A 56 6.16 8.99 6.09
N THR A 57 5.92 7.90 6.80
CA THR A 57 4.72 7.69 7.62
C THR A 57 5.05 6.74 8.77
N VAL A 58 4.09 6.54 9.67
CA VAL A 58 4.12 5.51 10.71
C VAL A 58 3.51 4.20 10.19
N LYS A 59 3.78 3.07 10.85
CA LYS A 59 3.05 1.83 10.59
C LYS A 59 1.64 1.98 11.20
N PRO A 60 0.55 1.77 10.45
CA PRO A 60 -0.80 1.90 10.98
C PRO A 60 -1.10 0.80 11.99
N GLY A 61 -2.02 1.06 12.93
CA GLY A 61 -2.62 0.05 13.79
C GLY A 61 -3.63 -0.82 13.04
N GLN A 62 -4.15 -1.84 13.72
CA GLN A 62 -5.29 -2.61 13.22
C GLN A 62 -6.58 -1.77 13.25
N VAL A 63 -7.48 -2.03 12.31
CA VAL A 63 -8.77 -1.32 12.18
C VAL A 63 -9.91 -2.32 12.21
N ASP A 64 -11.01 -1.99 12.88
CA ASP A 64 -12.23 -2.82 12.91
C ASP A 64 -12.90 -2.88 11.52
N PHE A 65 -13.28 -4.09 11.12
CA PHE A 65 -14.20 -4.36 10.03
C PHE A 65 -15.37 -5.23 10.51
N TYR A 66 -16.46 -4.58 10.91
CA TYR A 66 -17.68 -5.21 11.42
C TYR A 66 -17.43 -6.22 12.56
N GLY A 67 -16.64 -5.83 13.55
CA GLY A 67 -16.26 -6.64 14.71
C GLY A 67 -15.11 -7.63 14.44
N LYS A 68 -14.47 -7.56 13.26
CA LYS A 68 -13.27 -8.34 12.94
C LYS A 68 -12.08 -7.42 12.68
N PRO A 69 -10.91 -7.66 13.29
CA PRO A 69 -9.73 -6.83 13.03
C PRO A 69 -9.21 -7.04 11.60
N MET A 70 -8.94 -5.95 10.90
CA MET A 70 -8.11 -5.95 9.70
C MET A 70 -6.64 -5.81 10.12
N ALA A 71 -5.76 -6.59 9.49
CA ALA A 71 -4.32 -6.42 9.64
C ALA A 71 -3.89 -4.97 9.32
N PRO A 72 -2.78 -4.49 9.90
CA PRO A 72 -2.19 -3.19 9.53
C PRO A 72 -2.05 -3.06 8.02
N HIS A 73 -2.63 -2.02 7.44
CA HIS A 73 -2.62 -1.82 5.99
C HIS A 73 -2.63 -0.34 5.62
N VAL A 74 -2.10 -0.05 4.44
CA VAL A 74 -2.20 1.25 3.77
C VAL A 74 -3.08 1.08 2.54
N ASN A 75 -4.14 1.88 2.40
CA ASN A 75 -4.91 1.95 1.16
C ASN A 75 -4.14 2.79 0.15
N ILE A 76 -4.09 2.34 -1.10
CA ILE A 76 -3.29 2.97 -2.15
C ILE A 76 -4.17 3.16 -3.39
N ALA A 77 -4.16 4.37 -3.95
CA ALA A 77 -4.72 4.66 -5.26
C ALA A 77 -3.58 5.02 -6.24
N ILE A 78 -3.64 4.45 -7.44
CA ILE A 78 -2.64 4.62 -8.50
C ILE A 78 -3.28 5.31 -9.69
N PHE A 79 -2.64 6.39 -10.15
CA PHE A 79 -3.00 7.15 -11.33
C PHE A 79 -1.79 7.21 -12.25
N ALA A 80 -1.96 7.00 -13.56
CA ALA A 80 -0.89 7.16 -14.54
C ALA A 80 -1.49 7.36 -15.94
N ARG A 81 -0.69 7.80 -16.90
CA ARG A 81 -1.12 7.81 -18.30
C ARG A 81 -1.43 6.38 -18.76
N GLY A 82 -2.59 6.18 -19.39
CA GLY A 82 -3.06 4.86 -19.81
C GLY A 82 -3.95 4.14 -18.78
N ILE A 83 -4.02 4.64 -17.55
CA ILE A 83 -4.98 4.19 -16.53
C ILE A 83 -6.23 5.07 -16.61
N ASN A 84 -7.34 4.53 -17.13
CA ASN A 84 -8.58 5.29 -17.34
C ASN A 84 -9.37 5.56 -16.05
N LEU A 85 -9.32 4.61 -15.11
CA LEU A 85 -9.89 4.70 -13.77
C LEU A 85 -8.79 4.31 -12.79
N HIS A 86 -8.62 5.08 -11.72
CA HIS A 86 -7.56 4.82 -10.75
C HIS A 86 -7.68 3.40 -10.18
N LEU A 87 -6.53 2.74 -10.06
CA LEU A 87 -6.48 1.40 -9.50
C LEU A 87 -6.36 1.49 -7.98
N GLN A 88 -7.12 0.68 -7.26
CA GLN A 88 -7.09 0.63 -5.81
C GLN A 88 -6.44 -0.66 -5.34
N THR A 89 -5.48 -0.56 -4.43
CA THR A 89 -4.84 -1.72 -3.80
C THR A 89 -4.59 -1.46 -2.30
N ARG A 90 -4.04 -2.44 -1.61
CA ARG A 90 -3.60 -2.32 -0.20
C ARG A 90 -2.19 -2.87 -0.03
N ALA A 91 -1.37 -2.15 0.71
CA ALA A 91 -0.10 -2.68 1.21
C ALA A 91 -0.28 -3.18 2.65
N TYR A 92 -0.04 -4.47 2.86
CA TYR A 92 0.13 -5.11 4.16
C TYR A 92 1.62 -5.29 4.46
N PHE A 93 1.98 -5.77 5.65
CA PHE A 93 3.39 -5.85 6.08
C PHE A 93 3.81 -7.30 6.31
N ASP A 94 5.00 -7.67 5.85
CA ASP A 94 5.52 -9.05 5.97
C ASP A 94 5.83 -9.48 7.41
N ASP A 95 6.06 -8.53 8.31
CA ASP A 95 6.27 -8.76 9.74
C ASP A 95 4.96 -8.82 10.55
N GLU A 96 3.79 -8.83 9.89
CA GLU A 96 2.44 -8.95 10.50
C GLU A 96 1.76 -10.29 10.14
N GLN A 97 2.52 -11.39 10.04
CA GLN A 97 2.01 -12.65 9.50
C GLN A 97 0.72 -13.14 10.20
N GLU A 98 0.69 -13.15 11.53
CA GLU A 98 -0.48 -13.62 12.29
C GLU A 98 -1.73 -12.75 12.02
N ALA A 99 -1.56 -11.43 11.96
CA ALA A 99 -2.65 -10.52 11.64
C ALA A 99 -3.12 -10.69 10.18
N ASN A 100 -2.18 -10.84 9.25
CA ASN A 100 -2.45 -11.04 7.83
C ASN A 100 -3.28 -12.31 7.60
N GLU A 101 -2.94 -13.41 8.28
CA GLU A 101 -3.66 -14.69 8.20
C GLU A 101 -5.12 -14.57 8.68
N GLN A 102 -5.42 -13.63 9.58
CA GLN A 102 -6.77 -13.42 10.13
C GLN A 102 -7.55 -12.30 9.42
N CYS A 103 -6.90 -11.49 8.59
CA CYS A 103 -7.51 -10.30 7.99
C CYS A 103 -8.66 -10.68 7.04
N PRO A 104 -9.90 -10.17 7.25
CA PRO A 104 -11.05 -10.54 6.43
C PRO A 104 -10.91 -10.07 4.98
N ILE A 105 -10.30 -8.91 4.73
CA ILE A 105 -10.10 -8.36 3.38
C ILE A 105 -8.99 -9.11 2.64
N LEU A 106 -7.87 -9.41 3.30
CA LEU A 106 -6.81 -10.18 2.65
C LEU A 106 -7.26 -11.61 2.32
N ASN A 107 -8.07 -12.22 3.19
CA ASN A 107 -8.65 -13.54 2.98
C ASN A 107 -9.78 -13.57 1.95
N SER A 108 -10.35 -12.42 1.55
CA SER A 108 -11.33 -12.38 0.46
C SER A 108 -10.70 -12.63 -0.91
N VAL A 109 -9.38 -12.43 -1.04
CA VAL A 109 -8.60 -12.80 -2.23
C VAL A 109 -8.46 -14.34 -2.27
N PRO A 110 -9.05 -15.06 -3.25
CA PRO A 110 -9.08 -16.52 -3.19
C PRO A 110 -7.71 -17.19 -3.37
N SER A 111 -6.82 -16.60 -4.17
CA SER A 111 -5.50 -17.16 -4.45
C SER A 111 -4.49 -16.76 -3.37
N ALA A 112 -3.95 -17.75 -2.66
CA ALA A 112 -2.88 -17.54 -1.68
C ALA A 112 -1.62 -16.93 -2.31
N GLU A 113 -1.28 -17.29 -3.54
CA GLU A 113 -0.17 -16.69 -4.28
C GLU A 113 -0.44 -15.21 -4.57
N ARG A 114 -1.66 -14.85 -4.99
CA ARG A 114 -2.02 -13.44 -5.25
C ARG A 114 -2.04 -12.60 -3.97
N ARG A 115 -2.35 -13.17 -2.81
CA ARG A 115 -2.24 -12.43 -1.53
C ARG A 115 -0.82 -11.94 -1.28
N LYS A 116 0.21 -12.65 -1.75
CA LYS A 116 1.61 -12.26 -1.58
C LYS A 116 1.95 -10.95 -2.29
N THR A 117 1.24 -10.60 -3.37
CA THR A 117 1.44 -9.34 -4.09
C THR A 117 0.98 -8.12 -3.29
N LEU A 118 0.25 -8.33 -2.20
CA LEU A 118 -0.24 -7.28 -1.32
C LEU A 118 0.69 -7.08 -0.09
N ILE A 119 1.75 -7.88 0.05
CA ILE A 119 2.64 -7.87 1.21
C ILE A 119 3.90 -7.08 0.91
N ALA A 120 4.01 -5.88 1.50
CA ALA A 120 5.23 -5.09 1.50
C ALA A 120 6.33 -5.77 2.30
N LYS A 121 7.55 -5.76 1.75
CA LYS A 121 8.73 -6.42 2.34
C LYS A 121 9.56 -5.45 3.15
N LYS A 122 9.88 -5.81 4.40
CA LYS A 122 10.79 -5.03 5.22
C LYS A 122 12.21 -5.17 4.67
N GLU A 123 12.81 -4.05 4.28
CA GLU A 123 14.20 -4.03 3.84
C GLU A 123 15.12 -4.22 5.05
N GLN A 124 16.18 -5.04 4.88
CA GLN A 124 17.22 -5.19 5.89
C GLN A 124 18.18 -3.99 5.85
N GLY A 125 18.59 -3.51 7.02
CA GLY A 125 19.60 -2.47 7.14
C GLY A 125 19.57 -1.78 8.50
N ASP A 126 20.69 -1.12 8.84
CA ASP A 126 20.79 -0.31 10.03
C ASP A 126 20.17 1.07 9.76
N GLY A 127 19.02 1.37 10.39
CA GLY A 127 18.34 2.65 10.19
C GLY A 127 16.86 2.64 10.51
N LYS A 128 16.14 3.64 9.99
CA LYS A 128 14.67 3.71 10.11
C LYS A 128 14.06 2.54 9.31
N PRO A 129 13.06 1.83 9.85
CA PRO A 129 12.39 0.74 9.13
C PRO A 129 11.86 1.22 7.77
N ARG A 130 12.19 0.46 6.71
CA ARG A 130 11.73 0.71 5.34
C ARG A 130 11.02 -0.54 4.82
N TYR A 131 9.89 -0.32 4.16
CA TYR A 131 9.13 -1.37 3.49
C TYR A 131 9.08 -1.06 2.01
N ARG A 132 9.45 -2.05 1.19
CA ARG A 132 9.36 -2.06 -0.27
C ARG A 132 8.02 -2.67 -0.70
N PHE A 133 7.27 -1.97 -1.53
CA PHE A 133 6.01 -2.42 -2.09
C PHE A 133 5.95 -2.05 -3.57
N ASP A 134 6.42 -2.96 -4.42
CA ASP A 134 6.39 -2.76 -5.86
C ASP A 134 5.03 -3.17 -6.43
N ILE A 135 4.54 -2.38 -7.39
CA ILE A 135 3.23 -2.51 -8.00
C ILE A 135 3.41 -2.96 -9.44
N TYR A 136 2.86 -4.11 -9.79
CA TYR A 136 2.86 -4.64 -11.14
C TYR A 136 1.47 -4.48 -11.73
N LEU A 137 1.32 -3.64 -12.74
CA LEU A 137 0.02 -3.29 -13.33
C LEU A 137 -0.58 -4.42 -14.16
N GLN A 138 0.27 -5.30 -14.71
CA GLN A 138 -0.13 -6.40 -15.57
C GLN A 138 0.96 -7.48 -15.59
N GLY A 139 0.58 -8.73 -15.85
CA GLY A 139 1.50 -9.83 -16.16
C GLY A 139 1.76 -10.76 -14.99
N ASP A 140 2.92 -11.42 -15.00
CA ASP A 140 3.30 -12.35 -13.94
C ASP A 140 3.53 -11.59 -12.63
N GLY A 141 2.83 -12.00 -11.57
CA GLY A 141 2.87 -11.30 -10.29
C GLY A 141 2.02 -10.03 -10.24
N GLU A 142 1.08 -9.83 -11.18
CA GLU A 142 0.14 -8.70 -11.19
C GLU A 142 -0.46 -8.45 -9.80
N THR A 143 -0.30 -7.21 -9.34
CA THR A 143 -0.80 -6.77 -8.03
C THR A 143 -2.32 -6.90 -8.00
N VAL A 144 -2.85 -7.41 -6.89
CA VAL A 144 -4.30 -7.43 -6.68
C VAL A 144 -4.83 -6.00 -6.59
N PHE A 145 -5.83 -5.70 -7.41
CA PHE A 145 -6.61 -4.47 -7.34
C PHE A 145 -8.05 -4.76 -6.88
N PHE A 146 -8.64 -3.82 -6.15
CA PHE A 146 -9.97 -3.94 -5.53
C PHE A 146 -10.98 -3.00 -6.18
N ASP A 147 -12.25 -3.34 -6.00
CA ASP A 147 -13.42 -2.53 -6.32
C ASP A 147 -14.36 -2.55 -5.11
N PHE A 148 -14.80 -1.38 -4.62
CA PHE A 148 -15.67 -1.21 -3.46
C PHE A 148 -16.37 0.15 -3.42
#